data_AF-A0A670J5G6-F1
#
_entry.id   AF-A0A670J5G6-F1
#
_cell.length_a   1.000
_cell.length_b   1.000
_cell.length_c   1.000
_cell.angle_alpha   90.00
_cell.angle_beta   90.00
_cell.angle_gamma   90.00
#
_symmetry.space_group_name_H-M   'P 1'
#
loop_
_entity.id
_entity.type
_entity.pdbx_description
1 polymer ?
#
loop_
_entity_poly.entity_id
_entity_poly.type
_entity_poly.pdbx_seq_one_letter_code
_entity_poly.pdbx_strand_id
1 'polypeptide(L)'
;MSGLAVLIAVLGVFWSPAFATFQVYRIPSYNGDYVQQTVSIDNENQVANIHVYGGLCSSDTIFDYKHGYIATRLFSRRACFVMKMEKGYIPELEEVGRLAYEKQMMNKMMSPRNVWVKYEPSDSFFGEIKEWLVFGSSIENLCKNVPVYKVEKVENVFHAGGCAKAGILGILGITVCGNLNL
;
A
#
# COMPACT_ATOMS: atom_id res chain seq x y z
N MET A 1 6.13 44.62 34.16
CA MET A 1 5.96 44.54 32.70
C MET A 1 6.96 43.60 32.00
N SER A 2 7.79 42.82 32.72
CA SER A 2 8.80 41.94 32.10
C SER A 2 8.42 40.45 32.04
N GLY A 3 7.50 39.97 32.89
CA GLY A 3 7.14 38.54 32.93
C GLY A 3 6.23 38.06 31.79
N LEU A 4 5.31 38.91 31.32
CA LEU A 4 4.36 38.55 30.25
C LEU A 4 5.04 38.41 28.88
N ALA A 5 6.07 39.22 28.62
CA ALA A 5 6.82 39.18 27.35
C ALA A 5 7.65 37.90 27.19
N VAL A 6 8.17 37.35 28.30
CA VAL A 6 8.96 36.11 28.30
C VAL A 6 8.05 34.90 28.06
N LEU A 7 6.83 34.89 28.60
CA LEU A 7 5.84 33.83 28.37
C LEU A 7 5.37 33.75 26.91
N ILE A 8 5.19 34.90 26.25
CA ILE A 8 4.81 34.95 24.82
C ILE A 8 5.96 34.47 23.93
N ALA A 9 7.21 34.79 24.28
CA ALA A 9 8.38 34.32 23.55
C ALA A 9 8.59 32.79 23.66
N VAL A 10 8.28 32.18 24.81
CA VAL A 10 8.39 30.72 25.01
C VAL A 10 7.24 29.96 24.33
N LEU A 11 6.03 30.52 24.32
CA LEU A 11 4.87 29.91 23.65
C LEU A 11 4.92 30.01 22.12
N GLY A 12 5.63 31.00 21.56
CA GLY A 12 5.81 31.17 20.12
C GLY A 12 6.76 30.15 19.46
N VAL A 13 7.59 29.45 20.25
CA VAL A 13 8.60 28.49 19.74
C VAL A 13 8.05 27.07 19.60
N PHE A 14 6.88 26.77 20.16
CA PHE A 14 6.28 25.42 20.11
C PHE A 14 5.24 25.22 19.01
N TRP A 15 5.19 26.12 18.03
CA TRP A 15 4.39 25.96 16.81
C TRP A 15 5.31 25.75 15.61
N SER A 16 6.26 24.83 15.76
CA SER A 16 6.69 24.10 14.58
C SER A 16 5.51 23.19 14.24
N PRO A 17 4.83 23.33 13.10
CA PRO A 17 4.15 22.15 12.59
C PRO A 17 5.26 21.12 12.47
N ALA A 18 5.27 20.10 13.33
CA ALA A 18 6.08 18.94 13.09
C ALA A 18 5.73 18.55 11.66
N PHE A 19 6.69 18.66 10.76
CA PHE A 19 6.52 18.35 9.35
C PHE A 19 6.39 16.83 9.23
N ALA A 20 5.30 16.27 9.77
CA ALA A 20 4.76 15.01 9.33
C ALA A 20 4.30 15.29 7.89
N THR A 21 5.18 15.04 6.93
CA THR A 21 4.92 15.27 5.51
C THR A 21 3.97 14.18 5.03
N PHE A 22 2.73 14.24 5.50
CA PHE A 22 1.64 13.39 5.04
C PHE A 22 1.16 13.91 3.69
N GLN A 23 1.40 13.16 2.64
CA GLN A 23 1.03 13.55 1.27
C GLN A 23 -0.11 12.68 0.80
N VAL A 24 -1.10 13.26 0.12
CA VAL A 24 -2.23 12.52 -0.45
C VAL A 24 -2.36 12.84 -1.93
N TYR A 25 -2.39 11.80 -2.75
CA TYR A 25 -2.52 11.87 -4.19
C TYR A 25 -3.78 11.16 -4.63
N ARG A 26 -4.59 11.81 -5.48
CA ARG A 26 -5.80 11.23 -6.08
C ARG A 26 -5.51 10.94 -7.54
N ILE A 27 -5.48 9.66 -7.89
CA ILE A 27 -5.14 9.18 -9.22
C ILE A 27 -6.45 8.88 -9.96
N PRO A 28 -6.75 9.62 -11.04
CA PRO A 28 -7.93 9.36 -11.88
C PRO A 28 -7.73 8.13 -12.80
N SER A 29 -8.84 7.52 -13.22
CA SER A 29 -8.85 6.52 -14.31
C SER A 29 -8.76 7.18 -15.68
N TYR A 30 -8.14 6.48 -16.64
CA TYR A 30 -7.92 6.98 -18.00
C TYR A 30 -8.71 6.25 -19.09
N ASN A 31 -9.29 5.06 -18.80
CA ASN A 31 -9.82 4.16 -19.83
C ASN A 31 -11.36 4.01 -19.79
N GLY A 32 -12.10 5.01 -19.30
CA GLY A 32 -13.56 4.92 -19.19
C GLY A 32 -14.09 4.02 -18.06
N ASP A 33 -13.21 3.32 -17.35
CA ASP A 33 -13.53 2.63 -16.11
C ASP A 33 -13.67 3.63 -14.95
N TYR A 34 -14.70 3.45 -14.11
CA TYR A 34 -14.93 4.24 -12.89
C TYR A 34 -14.02 3.81 -11.72
N VAL A 35 -12.73 3.57 -11.99
CA VAL A 35 -11.76 3.21 -10.94
C VAL A 35 -11.06 4.47 -10.43
N GLN A 36 -11.32 4.86 -9.19
CA GLN A 36 -10.56 5.93 -8.54
C GLN A 36 -9.53 5.33 -7.60
N GLN A 37 -8.39 6.00 -7.42
CA GLN A 37 -7.40 5.56 -6.45
C GLN A 37 -6.89 6.73 -5.62
N THR A 38 -6.67 6.50 -4.33
CA THR A 38 -5.96 7.42 -3.43
C THR A 38 -4.67 6.77 -2.97
N VAL A 39 -3.56 7.53 -2.99
CA VAL A 39 -2.27 7.13 -2.44
C VAL A 39 -1.91 8.12 -1.36
N SER A 40 -1.64 7.64 -0.15
CA SER A 40 -1.21 8.47 0.98
C SER A 40 0.18 8.04 1.43
N ILE A 41 1.08 9.00 1.55
CA ILE A 41 2.47 8.80 1.98
C ILE A 41 2.60 9.34 3.39
N ASP A 42 2.91 8.47 4.33
CA ASP A 42 3.27 8.80 5.70
C ASP A 42 4.78 8.63 5.86
N ASN A 43 5.50 9.74 5.68
CA ASN A 43 6.96 9.75 5.78
C ASN A 43 7.46 9.49 7.21
N GLU A 44 6.67 9.82 8.23
CA GLU A 44 7.07 9.62 9.63
C GLU A 44 7.03 8.14 9.98
N ASN A 45 5.95 7.47 9.62
CA ASN A 45 5.79 6.04 9.88
C ASN A 45 6.44 5.14 8.82
N GLN A 46 6.97 5.73 7.74
CA GLN A 46 7.54 5.03 6.58
C GLN A 46 6.52 4.08 5.93
N VAL A 47 5.31 4.60 5.68
CA VAL A 47 4.19 3.83 5.14
C VAL A 47 3.59 4.51 3.90
N ALA A 48 3.28 3.74 2.86
CA ALA A 48 2.35 4.16 1.83
C ALA A 48 1.03 3.39 1.94
N ASN A 49 -0.09 4.11 1.98
CA ASN A 49 -1.44 3.56 1.97
C ASN A 49 -2.09 3.80 0.61
N ILE A 50 -2.65 2.76 0.02
CA ILE A 50 -3.29 2.82 -1.28
C ILE A 50 -4.71 2.31 -1.15
N HIS A 51 -5.67 3.13 -1.53
CA HIS A 51 -7.06 2.74 -1.62
C HIS A 51 -7.51 2.78 -3.08
N VAL A 52 -7.98 1.65 -3.59
CA VAL A 52 -8.57 1.54 -4.93
C VAL A 52 -10.09 1.41 -4.79
N TYR A 53 -10.82 2.38 -5.34
CA TYR A 53 -12.27 2.39 -5.47
C TYR A 53 -12.64 1.83 -6.85
N GLY A 54 -12.99 0.55 -6.94
CA GLY A 54 -13.25 -0.13 -8.22
C GLY A 54 -14.40 -1.14 -8.18
N GLY A 55 -15.34 -1.00 -7.23
CA GLY A 55 -16.42 -1.97 -7.03
C GLY A 55 -15.87 -3.36 -6.66
N LEU A 56 -16.06 -4.35 -7.52
CA LEU A 56 -15.51 -5.70 -7.34
C LEU A 56 -13.96 -5.73 -7.39
N CYS A 57 -13.34 -4.71 -7.98
CA CYS A 57 -11.89 -4.54 -8.03
C CYS A 57 -11.35 -3.66 -6.89
N SER A 58 -12.18 -3.30 -5.91
CA SER A 58 -11.71 -2.50 -4.78
C SER A 58 -10.68 -3.26 -3.95
N SER A 59 -9.67 -2.53 -3.49
CA SER A 59 -8.61 -3.07 -2.64
C SER A 59 -7.98 -2.00 -1.78
N ASP A 60 -7.45 -2.43 -0.65
CA ASP A 60 -6.55 -1.64 0.19
C ASP A 60 -5.17 -2.26 0.15
N THR A 61 -4.13 -1.45 -0.01
CA THR A 61 -2.75 -1.92 0.03
C THR A 61 -1.90 -1.03 0.93
N ILE A 62 -1.10 -1.64 1.79
CA ILE A 62 -0.13 -0.97 2.67
C ILE A 62 1.26 -1.43 2.28
N PHE A 63 2.15 -0.46 2.06
CA PHE A 63 3.58 -0.69 1.91
C PHE A 63 4.20 -0.20 3.22
N ASP A 64 4.58 -1.14 4.10
CA ASP A 64 5.23 -0.84 5.37
C ASP A 64 6.74 -1.02 5.19
N TYR A 65 7.44 0.08 4.93
CA TYR A 65 8.89 0.06 4.66
C TYR A 65 9.69 -0.17 5.94
N LYS A 66 9.15 0.18 7.10
CA LYS A 66 9.79 -0.04 8.40
C LYS A 66 9.92 -1.54 8.71
N HIS A 67 8.88 -2.31 8.41
CA HIS A 67 8.88 -3.77 8.61
C HIS A 67 9.31 -4.55 7.35
N GLY A 68 9.32 -3.88 6.18
CA GLY A 68 9.75 -4.48 4.92
C GLY A 68 8.70 -5.41 4.30
N TYR A 69 7.41 -5.10 4.48
CA TYR A 69 6.29 -5.91 3.99
C TYR A 69 5.26 -5.07 3.24
N ILE A 70 4.65 -5.69 2.23
CA ILE A 70 3.46 -5.17 1.55
C ILE A 70 2.29 -6.06 1.91
N ALA A 71 1.17 -5.47 2.30
CA ALA A 71 -0.07 -6.17 2.53
C ALA A 71 -1.18 -5.61 1.64
N THR A 72 -1.87 -6.49 0.91
CA THR A 72 -3.04 -6.14 0.11
C THR A 72 -4.26 -6.87 0.64
N ARG A 73 -5.31 -6.12 1.00
CA ARG A 73 -6.65 -6.65 1.24
C ARG A 73 -7.48 -6.54 -0.04
N LEU A 74 -7.87 -7.68 -0.60
CA LEU A 74 -8.80 -7.74 -1.72
C LEU A 74 -10.22 -7.98 -1.21
N PHE A 75 -11.10 -6.99 -1.39
CA PHE A 75 -12.46 -7.06 -0.84
C PHE A 75 -13.31 -8.14 -1.52
N SER A 76 -13.16 -8.34 -2.83
CA SER A 76 -13.85 -9.41 -3.57
C SER A 76 -13.48 -10.82 -3.11
N ARG A 77 -12.29 -10.99 -2.51
CA ARG A 77 -11.84 -12.28 -1.96
C ARG A 77 -11.98 -12.40 -0.45
N ARG A 78 -12.33 -11.30 0.23
CA ARG A 78 -12.40 -11.22 1.70
C ARG A 78 -11.13 -11.74 2.37
N ALA A 79 -9.97 -11.45 1.78
CA ALA A 79 -8.67 -11.97 2.21
C ALA A 79 -7.59 -10.90 2.13
N CYS A 80 -6.53 -11.09 2.91
CA CYS A 80 -5.31 -10.28 2.89
C CYS A 80 -4.12 -11.11 2.40
N PHE A 81 -3.27 -10.50 1.59
CA PHE A 81 -2.07 -11.10 1.00
C PHE A 81 -0.88 -10.30 1.46
N VAL A 82 0.06 -10.94 2.15
CA VAL A 82 1.25 -10.30 2.72
C VAL A 82 2.48 -10.85 2.02
N MET A 83 3.29 -9.97 1.44
CA MET A 83 4.56 -10.31 0.81
C MET A 83 5.70 -9.51 1.43
N LYS A 84 6.88 -10.13 1.50
CA LYS A 84 8.11 -9.43 1.87
C LYS A 84 8.56 -8.55 0.71
N MET A 85 9.05 -7.35 0.99
CA MET A 85 9.60 -6.46 -0.02
C MET A 85 10.96 -6.99 -0.50
N GLU A 86 11.14 -7.03 -1.82
CA GLU A 86 12.42 -7.33 -2.46
C GLU A 86 13.02 -6.05 -3.07
N LYS A 87 14.29 -5.80 -2.75
CA LYS A 87 15.04 -4.67 -3.30
C LYS A 87 15.13 -4.77 -4.83
N GLY A 88 15.03 -3.62 -5.50
CA GLY A 88 15.10 -3.53 -6.96
C GLY A 88 13.77 -3.77 -7.69
N TYR A 89 12.78 -4.40 -7.04
CA TYR A 89 11.43 -4.57 -7.62
C TYR A 89 10.44 -3.56 -7.04
N ILE A 90 10.49 -3.34 -5.74
CA ILE A 90 9.61 -2.39 -5.04
C ILE A 90 10.28 -1.00 -5.04
N PRO A 91 9.59 0.07 -5.51
CA PRO A 91 10.06 1.45 -5.38
C PRO A 91 10.26 1.82 -3.91
N GLU A 92 11.25 2.66 -3.64
CA GLU A 92 11.39 3.33 -2.34
C GLU A 92 10.22 4.31 -2.09
N LEU A 93 9.94 4.62 -0.82
CA LEU A 93 8.79 5.44 -0.43
C LEU A 93 8.76 6.81 -1.13
N GLU A 94 9.91 7.48 -1.23
CA GLU A 94 10.04 8.77 -1.93
C GLU A 94 9.72 8.62 -3.43
N GLU A 95 10.19 7.54 -4.06
CA GLU A 95 9.90 7.27 -5.47
C GLU A 95 8.39 7.01 -5.67
N VAL A 96 7.74 6.32 -4.73
CA VAL A 96 6.28 6.15 -4.73
C VAL A 96 5.56 7.49 -4.71
N GLY A 97 5.93 8.39 -3.80
CA GLY A 97 5.34 9.74 -3.71
C GLY A 97 5.51 10.54 -4.99
N ARG A 98 6.73 10.55 -5.55
CA ARG A 98 7.03 11.23 -6.84
C ARG A 98 6.19 10.66 -7.98
N LEU A 99 6.14 9.33 -8.11
CA LEU A 99 5.36 8.68 -9.17
C LEU A 99 3.85 8.92 -8.99
N ALA A 100 3.33 8.88 -7.77
CA ALA A 100 1.93 9.18 -7.50
C ALA A 100 1.57 10.63 -7.89
N TYR A 101 2.43 11.60 -7.58
CA TYR A 101 2.29 12.98 -8.01
C TYR A 101 2.31 13.12 -9.53
N GLU A 102 3.32 12.57 -10.21
CA GLU A 102 3.45 12.64 -11.66
C GLU A 102 2.23 12.05 -12.37
N LYS A 103 1.71 10.96 -11.83
CA LYS A 103 0.51 10.31 -12.35
C LYS A 103 -0.74 11.16 -12.13
N GLN A 104 -0.96 11.69 -10.93
CA GLN A 104 -2.07 12.60 -10.66
C GLN A 104 -2.06 13.79 -11.63
N MET A 105 -0.88 14.35 -11.91
CA MET A 105 -0.72 15.49 -12.81
C MET A 105 -0.73 15.12 -14.30
N MET A 106 -0.78 13.82 -14.63
CA MET A 106 -0.75 13.33 -16.02
C MET A 106 0.49 13.72 -16.81
N ASN A 107 1.59 14.01 -16.11
CA ASN A 107 2.78 14.57 -16.73
C ASN A 107 3.61 13.54 -17.52
N LYS A 108 3.27 12.24 -17.42
CA LYS A 108 4.05 11.17 -18.04
C LYS A 108 3.22 9.94 -18.37
N MET A 109 3.41 9.39 -19.57
CA MET A 109 3.01 8.02 -19.86
C MET A 109 3.88 7.06 -19.04
N MET A 110 3.27 6.36 -18.10
CA MET A 110 3.97 5.40 -17.24
C MET A 110 3.88 3.99 -17.81
N SER A 111 5.02 3.31 -17.87
CA SER A 111 5.07 1.85 -18.02
C SER A 111 5.07 1.24 -16.62
N PRO A 112 3.97 0.62 -16.18
CA PRO A 112 3.88 0.09 -14.82
C PRO A 112 4.82 -1.08 -14.61
N ARG A 113 5.47 -1.08 -13.44
CA ARG A 113 6.03 -2.30 -12.88
C ARG A 113 4.87 -3.21 -12.46
N ASN A 114 4.99 -4.52 -12.70
CA ASN A 114 4.02 -5.49 -12.23
C ASN A 114 4.74 -6.58 -11.44
N VAL A 115 4.24 -6.85 -10.24
CA VAL A 115 4.65 -7.98 -9.41
C VAL A 115 3.53 -9.00 -9.46
N TRP A 116 3.89 -10.24 -9.75
CA TRP A 116 2.96 -11.36 -9.73
C TRP A 116 3.18 -12.13 -8.45
N VAL A 117 2.10 -12.44 -7.75
CA VAL A 117 2.14 -13.27 -6.56
C VAL A 117 1.10 -14.37 -6.66
N LYS A 118 1.44 -15.54 -6.12
CA LYS A 118 0.56 -16.70 -6.12
C LYS A 118 0.25 -17.09 -4.68
N TYR A 119 -0.97 -17.55 -4.44
CA TYR A 119 -1.37 -18.13 -3.16
C TYR A 119 -2.05 -19.48 -3.36
N GLU A 120 -1.89 -20.37 -2.39
CA GLU A 120 -2.63 -21.62 -2.29
C GLU A 120 -3.85 -21.40 -1.39
N PRO A 121 -5.09 -21.64 -1.86
CA PRO A 121 -6.29 -21.40 -1.05
C PRO A 121 -6.34 -22.17 0.29
N SER A 122 -5.63 -23.30 0.41
CA SER A 122 -5.55 -24.08 1.64
C SER A 122 -4.51 -23.57 2.64
N ASP A 123 -3.61 -22.65 2.26
CA ASP A 123 -2.50 -22.17 3.09
C ASP A 123 -2.77 -20.78 3.68
N SER A 124 -3.99 -20.59 4.16
CA SER A 124 -4.41 -19.37 4.85
C SER A 124 -4.29 -19.53 6.36
N PHE A 125 -4.02 -18.44 7.05
CA PHE A 125 -4.10 -18.37 8.52
C PHE A 125 -4.80 -17.10 8.97
N PHE A 126 -5.29 -17.09 10.20
CA PHE A 126 -5.66 -15.85 10.88
C PHE A 126 -4.46 -15.41 11.69
N GLY A 127 -3.96 -14.19 11.47
CA GLY A 127 -2.71 -13.79 12.12
C GLY A 127 -2.86 -13.67 13.63
N GLU A 128 -1.81 -14.08 14.33
CA GLU A 128 -1.69 -14.01 15.77
C GLU A 128 -0.67 -12.93 16.14
N ILE A 129 -0.48 -12.72 17.45
CA ILE A 129 0.41 -11.69 18.00
C ILE A 129 1.82 -11.79 17.40
N LYS A 130 2.34 -13.01 17.19
CA LYS A 130 3.70 -13.22 16.66
C LYS A 130 3.83 -12.72 15.22
N GLU A 131 2.84 -12.97 14.38
CA GLU A 131 2.83 -12.50 13.00
C GLU A 131 2.68 -10.98 12.94
N TRP A 132 1.83 -10.40 13.79
CA TRP A 132 1.64 -8.94 13.85
C TRP A 132 2.87 -8.19 14.35
N LEU A 133 3.64 -8.78 15.25
CA LEU A 133 4.95 -8.23 15.65
C LEU A 133 5.94 -8.19 14.48
N VAL A 134 5.87 -9.15 13.56
CA VAL A 134 6.74 -9.19 12.37
C VAL A 134 6.26 -8.23 11.28
N PHE A 135 4.95 -8.16 11.05
CA PHE A 135 4.37 -7.37 9.97
C PHE A 135 4.15 -5.90 10.32
N GLY A 136 3.98 -5.58 11.59
CA GLY A 136 3.67 -4.24 12.06
C GLY A 136 2.17 -3.95 12.19
N SER A 137 1.86 -2.95 13.00
CA SER A 137 0.50 -2.56 13.37
C SER A 137 -0.34 -2.06 12.19
N SER A 138 0.30 -1.45 11.18
CA SER A 138 -0.39 -0.98 9.97
C SER A 138 -1.00 -2.15 9.21
N ILE A 139 -0.22 -3.22 9.01
CA ILE A 139 -0.68 -4.46 8.36
C ILE A 139 -1.67 -5.21 9.25
N GLU A 140 -1.43 -5.28 10.56
CA GLU A 140 -2.40 -5.87 11.50
C GLU A 140 -3.78 -5.20 11.36
N ASN A 141 -3.83 -3.86 11.38
CA ASN A 141 -5.09 -3.13 11.27
C ASN A 141 -5.82 -3.39 9.94
N LEU A 142 -5.07 -3.58 8.86
CA LEU A 142 -5.63 -3.92 7.56
C LEU A 142 -6.19 -5.35 7.52
N CYS A 143 -5.49 -6.31 8.12
CA CYS A 143 -5.66 -7.74 7.88
C CYS A 143 -6.28 -8.52 9.04
N LYS A 144 -6.36 -7.96 10.25
CA LYS A 144 -7.09 -8.57 11.37
C LYS A 144 -8.54 -8.77 10.96
N ASN A 145 -9.08 -9.96 11.22
CA ASN A 145 -10.43 -10.42 10.86
C ASN A 145 -10.63 -10.94 9.42
N VAL A 146 -9.58 -11.11 8.63
CA VAL A 146 -9.67 -11.86 7.35
C VAL A 146 -8.57 -12.92 7.26
N PRO A 147 -8.77 -14.00 6.49
CA PRO A 147 -7.69 -14.93 6.17
C PRO A 147 -6.51 -14.19 5.54
N VAL A 148 -5.32 -14.51 6.03
CA VAL A 148 -4.04 -13.98 5.57
C VAL A 148 -3.30 -15.07 4.81
N TYR A 149 -2.78 -14.71 3.65
CA TYR A 149 -1.90 -15.54 2.85
C TYR A 149 -0.53 -14.88 2.80
N LYS A 150 0.51 -15.60 3.20
CA LYS A 150 1.88 -15.21 2.88
C LYS A 150 2.13 -15.58 1.42
N VAL A 151 2.60 -14.63 0.63
CA VAL A 151 2.82 -14.82 -0.80
C VAL A 151 4.19 -14.32 -1.19
N GLU A 152 4.78 -14.98 -2.18
CA GLU A 152 6.07 -14.62 -2.75
C GLU A 152 5.89 -14.23 -4.21
N LYS A 153 6.86 -13.44 -4.70
CA LYS A 153 6.91 -13.07 -6.09
C LYS A 153 7.16 -14.31 -6.96
N VAL A 154 6.49 -14.35 -8.10
CA VAL A 154 6.74 -15.34 -9.15
C VAL A 154 7.09 -14.65 -10.47
N GLU A 155 8.03 -15.21 -11.23
CA GLU A 155 8.49 -14.60 -12.49
C GLU A 155 7.51 -14.83 -13.64
N ASN A 156 6.84 -15.98 -13.66
CA ASN A 156 5.90 -16.36 -14.71
C ASN A 156 4.65 -16.99 -14.10
N VAL A 157 3.48 -16.51 -14.55
CA VAL A 157 2.19 -17.11 -14.19
C VAL A 157 1.57 -17.69 -15.45
N PHE A 158 1.96 -18.91 -15.81
CA PHE A 158 1.28 -19.66 -16.84
C PHE A 158 -0.01 -20.24 -16.25
N HIS A 159 -1.15 -19.96 -16.88
CA HIS A 159 -2.46 -20.59 -16.60
C HIS A 159 -3.20 -20.23 -15.29
N ALA A 160 -2.91 -19.10 -14.62
CA ALA A 160 -3.74 -18.71 -13.47
C ALA A 160 -5.05 -18.02 -13.92
N GLY A 161 -6.14 -18.78 -13.96
CA GLY A 161 -7.48 -18.21 -13.92
C GLY A 161 -7.73 -17.48 -12.59
N GLY A 162 -8.55 -16.44 -12.61
CA GLY A 162 -9.03 -15.80 -11.39
C GLY A 162 -8.07 -14.84 -10.70
N CYS A 163 -7.13 -14.20 -11.40
CA CYS A 163 -6.25 -13.16 -10.84
C CYS A 163 -6.98 -11.83 -10.55
N ALA A 164 -6.46 -11.04 -9.61
CA ALA A 164 -6.96 -9.71 -9.27
C ALA A 164 -5.78 -8.73 -9.13
N LYS A 165 -5.98 -7.49 -9.57
CA LYS A 165 -4.96 -6.43 -9.50
C LYS A 165 -5.17 -5.56 -8.27
N ALA A 166 -4.08 -5.17 -7.64
CA ALA A 166 -4.01 -4.24 -6.52
C ALA A 166 -2.72 -3.42 -6.58
N GLY A 167 -2.37 -2.76 -5.47
CA GLY A 167 -1.24 -1.84 -5.41
C GLY A 167 -1.54 -0.51 -6.07
N ILE A 168 -0.51 0.16 -6.59
CA ILE A 168 -0.64 1.47 -7.20
C ILE A 168 -0.88 1.28 -8.70
N LEU A 169 -2.14 1.34 -9.13
CA LEU A 169 -2.52 1.01 -10.50
C LEU A 169 -1.78 1.89 -11.51
N GLY A 170 -1.11 1.24 -12.46
CA GLY A 170 -0.30 1.88 -13.49
C GLY A 170 0.98 2.59 -12.98
N ILE A 171 1.44 2.29 -11.76
CA ILE A 171 2.80 2.60 -11.26
C ILE A 171 3.48 1.30 -10.84
N LEU A 172 2.90 0.62 -9.85
CA LEU A 172 3.31 -0.69 -9.36
C LEU A 172 2.06 -1.54 -9.12
N GLY A 173 1.69 -2.34 -10.11
CA GLY A 173 0.60 -3.30 -10.00
C GLY A 173 1.04 -4.55 -9.25
N ILE A 174 0.23 -5.00 -8.31
CA ILE A 174 0.38 -6.31 -7.66
C ILE A 174 -0.73 -7.19 -8.19
N THR A 175 -0.38 -8.22 -8.95
CA THR A 175 -1.34 -9.17 -9.49
C THR A 175 -1.35 -10.42 -8.63
N VAL A 176 -2.43 -10.62 -7.89
CA VAL A 176 -2.61 -11.74 -6.97
C VAL A 176 -3.41 -12.84 -7.68
N CYS A 177 -2.81 -14.01 -7.84
CA CYS A 177 -3.40 -15.14 -8.54
C CYS A 177 -3.58 -16.34 -7.59
N GLY A 178 -4.74 -16.98 -7.63
CA GLY A 178 -4.94 -18.25 -6.91
C GLY A 178 -4.31 -19.40 -7.69
N ASN A 179 -3.75 -20.37 -6.97
CA ASN A 179 -3.47 -21.66 -7.59
C ASN A 179 -4.80 -22.34 -7.95
N LEU A 180 -5.06 -22.51 -9.24
CA LEU A 180 -6.13 -23.37 -9.70
C LEU A 180 -5.48 -24.68 -10.12
N ASN A 181 -5.53 -25.68 -9.24
CA ASN A 181 -5.26 -27.06 -9.63
C ASN A 181 -6.52 -27.52 -10.39
N LEU A 182 -6.58 -27.21 -11.70
CA LEU A 182 -7.59 -27.75 -12.61
C LEU A 182 -7.12 -29.10 -13.15
#